data_AF-Q1NFU7-F1
#
_entry.id   AF-Q1NFU7-F1
#
_cell.length_a   1.000
_cell.length_b   1.000
_cell.length_c   1.000
_cell.angle_alpha   90.00
_cell.angle_beta   90.00
_cell.angle_gamma   90.00
#
_symmetry.space_group_name_H-M   'P 1'
#
loop_
_entity.id
_entity.type
_entity.pdbx_description
1 polymer ?
#
loop_
_entity_poly.entity_id
_entity_poly.type
_entity_poly.pdbx_seq_one_letter_code
_entity_poly.pdbx_strand_id
1 'polypeptide(L)'
;MVTEIIALAIHDLNRSDAGYSVALSKKLLDVTDTTLRVISTVYELYNSRTSKSHGRFTTAEGSPTEGQIRAYVEAKEKDFLGLTGKMMDNLAREAGKKSASVGGHVFFAHFRRDGSDFMLVTVVTDKLSAALTKNHGMEC
;
A
#
# COMPACT_ATOMS: atom_id res chain seq x y z
N MET A 1 -10.88 -10.59 -12.95
CA MET A 1 -10.00 -9.53 -13.49
C MET A 1 -10.26 -8.27 -12.69
N VAL A 2 -9.28 -7.39 -12.47
CA VAL A 2 -9.57 -6.07 -11.89
C VAL A 2 -10.41 -5.30 -12.91
N THR A 3 -11.49 -4.67 -12.47
CA THR A 3 -12.43 -3.99 -13.37
C THR A 3 -12.01 -2.54 -13.58
N GLU A 4 -11.42 -1.90 -12.57
CA GLU A 4 -11.01 -0.49 -12.60
C GLU A 4 -9.89 -0.23 -11.59
N ILE A 5 -8.85 0.51 -12.00
CA ILE A 5 -7.81 1.03 -11.09
C ILE A 5 -8.15 2.48 -10.76
N ILE A 6 -8.28 2.78 -9.47
CA ILE A 6 -8.67 4.12 -9.00
C ILE A 6 -7.42 4.93 -8.64
N ALA A 7 -6.50 4.36 -7.87
CA ALA A 7 -5.26 5.04 -7.49
C ALA A 7 -4.17 4.03 -7.09
N LEU A 8 -2.92 4.37 -7.42
CA LEU A 8 -1.74 3.58 -7.08
C LEU A 8 -0.69 4.48 -6.42
N ALA A 9 0.03 3.93 -5.44
CA ALA A 9 1.15 4.61 -4.80
C ALA A 9 2.22 3.61 -4.36
N ILE A 10 3.47 4.05 -4.34
CA ILE A 10 4.58 3.31 -3.76
C ILE A 10 5.36 4.26 -2.85
N HIS A 11 5.68 3.81 -1.65
CA HIS A 11 6.43 4.57 -0.65
C HIS A 11 7.57 3.69 -0.12
N ASP A 12 8.59 4.30 0.46
CA ASP A 12 9.70 3.55 1.03
C ASP A 12 9.68 3.61 2.56
N LEU A 13 9.83 2.46 3.19
CA LEU A 13 10.10 2.33 4.61
C LEU A 13 11.59 2.05 4.77
N ASN A 14 12.35 3.06 5.17
CA ASN A 14 13.79 2.96 5.35
C ASN A 14 14.12 2.57 6.78
N ARG A 15 15.00 1.58 6.95
CA ARG A 15 15.55 1.20 8.25
C ARG A 15 16.96 1.76 8.39
N SER A 16 17.24 2.40 9.52
CA SER A 16 18.56 2.88 9.92
C SER A 16 18.83 2.50 11.38
N ASP A 17 20.05 2.75 11.86
CA ASP A 17 20.40 2.57 13.27
C ASP A 17 19.59 3.48 14.21
N ALA A 18 19.08 4.60 13.69
CA ALA A 18 18.20 5.52 14.42
C ALA A 18 16.71 5.08 14.43
N GLY A 19 16.37 3.99 13.74
CA GLY A 19 15.00 3.48 13.63
C GLY A 19 14.44 3.51 12.20
N TYR A 20 13.12 3.59 12.08
CA TYR A 20 12.42 3.60 10.79
C TYR A 20 12.07 5.01 10.35
N SER A 21 12.25 5.30 9.07
CA SER A 21 11.81 6.54 8.41
C SER A 21 11.02 6.21 7.15
N VAL A 22 10.19 7.16 6.72
CA VAL A 22 9.32 7.00 5.56
C VAL A 22 9.75 7.98 4.48
N ALA A 23 9.96 7.49 3.24
CA ALA A 23 10.05 8.33 2.07
C ALA A 23 8.74 8.24 1.28
N LEU A 24 7.99 9.33 1.25
CA LEU A 24 6.70 9.38 0.57
C LEU A 24 6.87 9.74 -0.91
N SER A 25 6.21 9.00 -1.81
CA SER A 25 6.06 9.46 -3.19
C SER A 25 5.31 10.80 -3.25
N LYS A 26 5.78 11.66 -4.15
CA LYS A 26 5.19 12.99 -4.42
C LYS A 26 4.04 12.92 -5.43
N LYS A 27 3.89 11.80 -6.14
CA LYS A 27 2.86 11.61 -7.17
C LYS A 27 2.29 10.20 -7.13
N LEU A 28 1.09 10.03 -7.69
CA LEU A 28 0.52 8.71 -7.91
C LEU A 28 1.41 7.91 -8.89
N LEU A 29 1.38 6.60 -8.72
CA LEU A 29 2.02 5.69 -9.65
C LEU A 29 1.15 5.55 -10.90
N ASP A 30 1.78 5.60 -12.07
CA ASP A 30 1.05 5.49 -13.34
C ASP A 30 0.52 4.07 -13.52
N VAL A 31 -0.67 3.96 -14.12
CA VAL A 31 -1.22 2.65 -14.48
C VAL A 31 -0.52 2.14 -15.73
N THR A 32 0.22 1.05 -15.59
CA THR A 32 0.95 0.37 -16.67
C THR A 32 0.65 -1.13 -16.65
N ASP A 33 1.02 -1.85 -17.72
CA ASP A 33 0.91 -3.31 -17.74
C ASP A 33 1.68 -3.96 -16.58
N THR A 34 2.78 -3.36 -16.15
CA THR A 34 3.55 -3.84 -15.00
C THR A 34 2.77 -3.68 -13.69
N THR A 35 2.16 -2.52 -13.44
CA THR A 35 1.37 -2.32 -12.22
C THR A 35 0.13 -3.20 -12.19
N LEU A 36 -0.54 -3.38 -13.33
CA LEU A 36 -1.68 -4.28 -13.46
C LEU A 36 -1.30 -5.74 -13.17
N ARG A 37 -0.17 -6.20 -13.72
CA ARG A 37 0.37 -7.53 -13.42
C ARG A 37 0.66 -7.72 -11.94
N VAL A 38 1.31 -6.75 -11.29
CA VAL A 38 1.58 -6.82 -9.84
C VAL A 38 0.29 -6.96 -9.05
N ILE A 39 -0.73 -6.15 -9.35
CA ILE A 39 -2.01 -6.22 -8.65
C ILE A 39 -2.67 -7.59 -8.85
N SER A 40 -2.71 -8.10 -10.09
CA SER A 40 -3.28 -9.42 -10.37
C SER A 40 -2.53 -10.53 -9.63
N THR A 41 -1.19 -10.53 -9.71
CA THR A 41 -0.34 -11.53 -9.06
C THR A 41 -0.49 -11.50 -7.55
N VAL A 42 -0.47 -10.33 -6.91
CA VAL A 42 -0.63 -10.23 -5.45
C VAL A 42 -2.04 -10.66 -5.04
N TYR A 43 -3.07 -10.29 -5.81
CA TYR A 43 -4.44 -10.71 -5.55
C TYR A 43 -4.62 -12.24 -5.68
N GLU A 44 -4.01 -12.86 -6.69
CA GLU A 44 -4.01 -14.31 -6.89
C GLU A 44 -3.24 -15.04 -5.78
N LEU A 45 -2.05 -14.56 -5.43
CA LEU A 45 -1.24 -15.10 -4.32
C LEU A 45 -1.95 -14.98 -2.97
N TYR A 46 -2.69 -13.89 -2.74
CA TYR A 46 -3.50 -13.76 -1.52
C TYR A 46 -4.66 -14.76 -1.52
N ASN A 47 -5.35 -14.94 -2.64
CA ASN A 47 -6.49 -15.84 -2.73
C ASN A 47 -6.14 -17.33 -2.69
N SER A 48 -4.91 -17.70 -3.06
CA SER A 48 -4.43 -19.08 -3.01
C SER A 48 -4.03 -19.54 -1.60
N ARG A 49 -3.90 -18.62 -0.62
CA ARG A 49 -3.60 -18.99 0.77
C ARG A 49 -4.83 -19.54 1.48
N THR A 50 -4.66 -20.68 2.15
CA THR A 50 -5.67 -21.36 2.98
C THR A 50 -5.89 -20.65 4.33
N SER A 51 -4.85 -20.06 4.93
CA SER A 51 -4.94 -19.24 6.14
C SER A 51 -5.06 -17.75 5.79
N LYS A 52 -6.26 -17.34 5.37
CA LYS A 52 -6.53 -15.93 5.06
C LYS A 52 -6.64 -15.15 6.37
N SER A 53 -5.67 -14.28 6.65
CA SER A 53 -5.88 -13.20 7.63
C SER A 53 -6.84 -12.19 7.01
N HIS A 54 -8.14 -12.48 7.08
CA HIS A 54 -9.19 -11.52 6.77
C HIS A 54 -9.31 -10.55 7.95
N GLY A 55 -8.67 -9.40 7.85
CA GLY A 55 -9.06 -8.26 8.67
C GLY A 55 -10.34 -7.68 8.07
N ARG A 56 -11.50 -7.90 8.70
CA ARG A 56 -12.67 -7.07 8.43
C ARG A 56 -12.53 -5.86 9.35
N PHE A 57 -12.50 -4.65 8.79
CA PHE A 57 -12.66 -3.44 9.59
C PHE A 57 -14.06 -3.51 10.21
N THR A 58 -14.14 -3.90 11.47
CA THR A 58 -15.38 -3.95 12.24
C THR A 58 -15.62 -2.57 12.83
N THR A 59 -16.85 -2.19 13.14
CA THR A 59 -17.16 -0.89 13.76
C THR A 59 -16.55 -0.70 15.16
N ALA A 60 -15.72 -1.62 15.64
CA ALA A 60 -15.02 -1.51 16.91
C ALA A 60 -13.75 -0.69 16.69
N GLU A 61 -13.70 0.50 17.31
CA GLU A 61 -12.49 1.32 17.39
C GLU A 61 -11.32 0.47 17.91
N GLY A 62 -10.23 0.40 17.13
CA GLY A 62 -9.08 -0.39 17.54
C GLY A 62 -7.82 -0.20 16.69
N SER A 63 -7.94 0.24 15.43
CA SER A 63 -6.80 0.58 14.58
C SER A 63 -6.95 1.98 13.99
N PRO A 64 -5.92 2.85 14.09
CA PRO A 64 -5.95 4.20 13.50
C PRO A 64 -6.17 4.18 11.98
N THR A 65 -5.86 3.06 11.32
CA THR A 65 -6.03 2.88 9.87
C THR A 65 -7.50 2.83 9.45
N GLU A 66 -8.42 2.35 10.31
CA GLU A 66 -9.83 2.24 9.93
C GLU A 66 -10.48 3.62 9.74
N GLY A 67 -10.27 4.53 10.69
CA GLY A 67 -10.78 5.90 10.60
C GLY A 67 -10.21 6.64 9.39
N GLN A 68 -8.95 6.38 9.04
CA GLN A 68 -8.29 6.96 7.86
C GLN A 68 -8.92 6.47 6.56
N ILE A 69 -9.16 5.15 6.42
CA ILE A 69 -9.82 4.58 5.24
C ILE A 69 -11.27 5.08 5.13
N ARG A 70 -12.00 5.14 6.24
CA ARG A 70 -13.39 5.66 6.25
C ARG A 70 -13.45 7.10 5.77
N ALA A 71 -12.60 7.97 6.33
CA ALA A 71 -12.51 9.36 5.91
C ALA A 71 -12.17 9.49 4.42
N TYR A 72 -11.25 8.66 3.90
CA TYR A 72 -10.95 8.62 2.47
C TYR A 72 -12.15 8.19 1.62
N VAL A 73 -12.90 7.17 2.04
CA VAL A 73 -14.09 6.66 1.31
C VAL A 73 -15.26 7.65 1.34
N GLU A 74 -15.41 8.43 2.41
CA GLU A 74 -16.48 9.43 2.55
C GLU A 74 -16.14 10.80 1.93
N ALA A 75 -14.85 11.11 1.75
CA ALA A 75 -14.42 12.39 1.19
C ALA A 75 -14.93 12.61 -0.24
N LYS A 76 -15.35 13.84 -0.54
CA LYS A 76 -15.75 14.26 -1.90
C LYS A 76 -14.56 14.24 -2.87
N GLU A 77 -13.40 14.68 -2.39
CA GLU A 77 -12.14 14.64 -3.11
C GLU A 77 -11.25 13.56 -2.49
N LYS A 78 -10.77 12.64 -3.32
CA LYS A 78 -9.98 11.49 -2.88
C LYS A 78 -8.50 11.86 -2.80
N ASP A 79 -8.01 12.16 -1.60
CA ASP A 79 -6.58 12.32 -1.34
C ASP A 79 -5.93 10.97 -1.00
N PHE A 80 -5.53 10.24 -2.04
CA PHE A 80 -4.92 8.92 -1.86
C PHE A 80 -3.51 8.99 -1.28
N LEU A 81 -2.69 9.97 -1.69
CA LEU A 81 -1.33 10.12 -1.17
C LEU A 81 -1.33 10.53 0.31
N GLY A 82 -2.26 11.39 0.73
CA GLY A 82 -2.44 11.72 2.14
C GLY A 82 -2.91 10.54 2.97
N LEU A 83 -3.79 9.68 2.43
CA LEU A 83 -4.18 8.42 3.09
C LEU A 83 -2.96 7.50 3.27
N THR A 84 -2.26 7.17 2.17
CA THR A 84 -1.17 6.20 2.20
C THR A 84 0.02 6.73 3.02
N GLY A 85 0.25 8.04 3.03
CA GLY A 85 1.23 8.68 3.91
C GLY A 85 0.96 8.44 5.39
N LYS A 86 -0.27 8.68 5.84
CA LYS A 86 -0.68 8.39 7.23
C LYS A 86 -0.58 6.90 7.58
N MET A 87 -0.85 6.02 6.61
CA MET A 87 -0.69 4.57 6.80
C MET A 87 0.80 4.19 6.93
N MET A 88 1.70 4.85 6.20
CA MET A 88 3.14 4.64 6.32
C MET A 88 3.69 5.14 7.65
N ASP A 89 3.21 6.27 8.17
CA ASP A 89 3.57 6.75 9.52
C ASP A 89 3.18 5.74 10.60
N ASN A 90 1.99 5.16 10.46
CA ASN A 90 1.54 4.07 11.32
C ASN A 90 2.45 2.84 11.20
N LEU A 91 2.81 2.45 9.97
CA LEU A 91 3.70 1.31 9.73
C LEU A 91 5.08 1.52 10.35
N ALA A 92 5.69 2.70 10.19
CA ALA A 92 7.01 3.00 10.76
C ALA A 92 7.00 2.93 12.29
N ARG A 93 5.96 3.48 12.93
CA ARG A 93 5.79 3.39 14.39
C ARG A 93 5.63 1.95 14.87
N GLU A 94 4.83 1.12 14.20
CA GLU A 94 4.64 -0.28 14.59
C GLU A 94 5.87 -1.14 14.29
N ALA A 95 6.60 -0.86 13.21
CA ALA A 95 7.87 -1.51 12.89
C ALA A 95 8.94 -1.22 13.95
N GLY A 96 8.98 0.02 14.47
CA GLY A 96 9.89 0.40 15.57
C GLY A 96 9.70 -0.40 16.85
N LYS A 97 8.51 -0.97 17.09
CA LYS A 97 8.23 -1.80 18.27
C LYS A 97 8.72 -3.25 18.12
N LYS A 98 9.06 -3.69 16.91
CA LYS A 98 9.46 -5.08 16.60
C LYS A 98 10.90 -5.11 16.06
N SER A 99 11.78 -5.87 16.71
CA SER A 99 13.22 -5.87 16.44
C SER A 99 13.66 -6.44 15.07
N ALA A 100 12.73 -6.95 14.24
CA ALA A 100 13.05 -7.77 13.08
C ALA A 100 12.48 -7.29 11.73
N SER A 101 11.85 -6.11 11.63
CA SER A 101 11.35 -5.66 10.31
C SER A 101 12.51 -5.23 9.41
N VAL A 102 12.55 -5.77 8.20
CA VAL A 102 13.42 -5.25 7.14
C VAL A 102 12.67 -4.06 6.53
N GLY A 103 13.39 -2.98 6.18
CA GLY A 103 12.80 -1.91 5.38
C GLY A 103 12.36 -2.42 4.01
N GLY A 104 11.82 -1.54 3.17
CA GLY A 104 11.47 -1.89 1.80
C GLY A 104 10.42 -0.97 1.19
N HIS A 105 9.98 -1.34 0.00
CA HIS A 105 9.02 -0.57 -0.76
C HIS A 105 7.61 -1.07 -0.46
N VAL A 106 6.70 -0.17 -0.11
CA VAL A 106 5.32 -0.47 0.24
C VAL A 106 4.42 -0.01 -0.89
N PHE A 107 3.81 -0.96 -1.58
CA PHE A 107 2.90 -0.75 -2.68
C PHE A 107 1.46 -0.71 -2.18
N PHE A 108 0.73 0.32 -2.61
CA PHE A 108 -0.68 0.54 -2.34
C PHE A 108 -1.46 0.57 -3.64
N ALA A 109 -2.59 -0.12 -3.67
CA ALA A 109 -3.53 -0.06 -4.78
C ALA A 109 -4.97 0.04 -4.27
N HIS A 110 -5.67 1.08 -4.72
CA HIS A 110 -7.11 1.18 -4.65
C HIS A 110 -7.70 0.80 -6.01
N PHE A 111 -8.49 -0.25 -6.04
CA PHE A 111 -9.10 -0.76 -7.26
C PHE A 111 -10.50 -1.30 -6.99
N ARG A 112 -11.31 -1.33 -8.04
CA ARG A 112 -12.67 -1.89 -7.99
C ARG A 112 -12.72 -3.21 -8.75
N ARG A 113 -13.43 -4.17 -8.16
CA ARG A 113 -13.67 -5.48 -8.75
C ARG A 113 -15.03 -6.00 -8.31
N ASP A 114 -15.81 -6.50 -9.26
CA ASP A 114 -17.13 -7.11 -8.99
C ASP A 114 -18.04 -6.19 -8.15
N GLY A 115 -18.00 -4.88 -8.44
CA GLY A 115 -18.78 -3.83 -7.76
C GLY A 115 -18.29 -3.44 -6.36
N SER A 116 -17.18 -4.00 -5.88
CA SER A 116 -16.60 -3.72 -4.57
C SER A 116 -15.26 -3.00 -4.67
N ASP A 117 -15.02 -2.04 -3.77
CA ASP A 117 -13.75 -1.34 -3.62
C ASP A 117 -12.78 -2.15 -2.75
N PHE A 118 -11.54 -2.28 -3.22
CA PHE A 118 -10.47 -3.01 -2.55
C PHE A 118 -9.27 -2.10 -2.32
N MET A 119 -8.70 -2.20 -1.12
CA MET A 119 -7.39 -1.64 -0.80
C MET A 119 -6.40 -2.78 -0.64
N LEU A 120 -5.38 -2.83 -1.49
CA LEU A 120 -4.28 -3.77 -1.41
C LEU A 120 -3.04 -3.04 -0.92
N VAL A 121 -2.40 -3.61 0.09
CA VAL A 121 -1.15 -3.10 0.68
C VAL A 121 -0.17 -4.25 0.76
N THR A 122 1.02 -4.09 0.21
CA THR A 122 2.05 -5.14 0.23
C THR A 122 3.44 -4.54 0.24
N VAL A 123 4.38 -5.21 0.88
CA VAL A 123 5.81 -4.89 0.77
C VAL A 123 6.36 -5.62 -0.46
N VAL A 124 7.03 -4.91 -1.35
CA VAL A 124 7.66 -5.44 -2.56
C VAL A 124 9.17 -5.30 -2.46
N THR A 125 9.89 -6.30 -2.99
CA THR A 125 11.35 -6.36 -2.97
C THR A 125 11.97 -5.57 -4.12
N ASP A 126 13.23 -5.18 -3.96
CA ASP A 126 13.96 -4.23 -4.81
C ASP A 126 13.85 -4.47 -6.32
N LYS A 127 13.86 -5.74 -6.78
CA LYS A 127 13.72 -6.06 -8.21
C LYS A 127 12.35 -5.66 -8.77
N LEU A 128 11.29 -5.90 -8.01
CA LEU A 128 9.94 -5.58 -8.43
C LEU A 128 9.69 -4.07 -8.31
N SER A 129 10.20 -3.48 -7.23
CA SER A 129 10.14 -2.04 -6.99
C SER A 129 10.83 -1.26 -8.09
N ALA A 130 12.05 -1.63 -8.49
CA ALA A 130 12.77 -1.00 -9.59
C ALA A 130 12.02 -1.09 -10.94
N ALA A 131 11.28 -2.18 -11.18
CA ALA A 131 10.44 -2.31 -12.37
C ALA A 131 9.19 -1.42 -12.31
N LEU A 132 8.67 -1.15 -11.10
CA LEU A 132 7.55 -0.25 -10.86
C LEU A 132 7.98 1.22 -10.92
N THR A 133 9.18 1.54 -10.46
CA THR A 133 9.69 2.92 -10.34
C THR A 133 10.54 3.37 -11.53
N LYS A 134 10.84 2.50 -12.50
CA LYS A 134 11.66 2.81 -13.70
C LYS A 134 11.16 3.99 -14.53
N ASN A 135 9.90 4.40 -14.37
CA ASN A 135 9.30 5.56 -15.04
C ASN A 135 9.01 6.74 -14.09
N HIS A 136 9.40 6.65 -12.81
CA HIS A 136 8.95 7.57 -11.75
C HIS A 136 9.99 8.51 -11.16
N GLY A 137 11.21 8.60 -11.73
CA GLY A 137 12.18 9.62 -11.35
C GLY A 137 12.61 9.57 -9.87
N MET A 138 12.53 8.39 -9.25
CA MET A 138 13.18 8.14 -7.96
C MET A 138 14.56 7.57 -8.29
N GLU A 139 15.57 8.43 -8.18
CA GLU A 139 16.97 8.03 -8.32
C GLU A 139 17.32 7.04 -7.21
N CYS A 140 17.88 5.89 -7.61
CA CYS A 140 18.47 4.90 -6.72
C CYS A 140 19.69 5.47 -5.98
#